data_AF-A0A496SL53-F1
#
_entry.id   AF-A0A496SL53-F1
#
_cell.length_a   1.000
_cell.length_b   1.000
_cell.length_c   1.000
_cell.angle_alpha   90.00
_cell.angle_beta   90.00
_cell.angle_gamma   90.00
#
_symmetry.space_group_name_H-M   'P 1'
#
loop_
_entity.id
_entity.type
_entity.pdbx_description
1 polymer ?
#
loop_
_entity_poly.entity_id
_entity_poly.type
_entity_poly.pdbx_seq_one_letter_code
_entity_poly.pdbx_strand_id
1 'polypeptide(L)'
;GSNLFGDSLGNDVYACLYKQVIVTLSEPEFIRGDANANGGVNVTDCSYILNHLLPNPDFPCEDASDCNDDGTLTIVDASYLLNNLLPSPNLPPPNGTCGVDPTPDDLNCDSFPPCGVRLNYQPFNPANKVYLEYTIADDVLEVDLVVENSSPVTAFQFALDFDTNAVSLSRDEFTKAVDQFKILRSVRSQNTIHVIGLYDLKPFDETSPVLEPGKHVIFRLYFYGDLSTIPKISTAVLSDPEGLDLYPAISGPLSKDSESAEFTLLPAFPNPAYGNTMIKYSLPQDSHVRLSVYNIAGQRLVDLINGFQRKGVKTYNWDLKDGSGKRLPSGVYFYSLEAGGHRSIRKLIILNDR
;
A
#
# COMPACT_ATOMS: atom_id res chain seq x y z
N GLY A 1 -46.64 7.10 62.72
CA GLY A 1 -46.86 5.73 63.22
C GLY A 1 -47.17 4.87 62.01
N SER A 2 -46.61 3.69 61.82
CA SER A 2 -46.05 2.71 62.76
C SER A 2 -45.03 1.83 62.03
N ASN A 3 -43.97 1.46 62.75
CA ASN A 3 -42.92 0.50 62.38
C ASN A 3 -43.47 -0.81 61.82
N LEU A 4 -42.66 -1.49 60.99
CA LEU A 4 -42.13 -2.84 61.26
C LEU A 4 -40.87 -3.07 60.40
N PHE A 5 -39.73 -3.30 61.07
CA PHE A 5 -38.45 -3.74 60.52
C PHE A 5 -38.52 -5.21 60.07
N GLY A 6 -37.69 -5.60 59.10
CA GLY A 6 -37.44 -7.02 58.76
C GLY A 6 -36.47 -7.22 57.59
N ASP A 7 -35.17 -7.11 57.88
CA ASP A 7 -34.01 -7.82 57.33
C ASP A 7 -33.58 -7.80 55.84
N SER A 8 -32.30 -7.37 55.73
CA SER A 8 -31.22 -7.86 54.87
C SER A 8 -31.09 -7.39 53.40
N LEU A 9 -30.18 -6.41 53.27
CA LEU A 9 -29.08 -6.30 52.30
C LEU A 9 -29.39 -6.34 50.78
N GLY A 10 -29.21 -5.15 50.18
CA GLY A 10 -28.32 -4.98 49.03
C GLY A 10 -28.96 -5.01 47.64
N ASN A 11 -29.79 -4.02 47.31
CA ASN A 11 -30.21 -3.73 45.95
C ASN A 11 -30.59 -2.25 45.84
N ASP A 12 -29.63 -1.38 45.49
CA ASP A 12 -29.94 -0.02 45.06
C ASP A 12 -30.39 -0.04 43.60
N VAL A 13 -31.64 -0.46 43.44
CA VAL A 13 -32.46 -0.20 42.25
C VAL A 13 -32.83 1.29 42.28
N TYR A 14 -32.14 2.11 41.49
CA TYR A 14 -32.70 3.40 41.09
C TYR A 14 -33.80 3.16 40.05
N ALA A 15 -35.03 2.99 40.53
CA ALA A 15 -36.21 2.96 39.68
C ALA A 15 -36.49 4.37 39.12
N CYS A 16 -36.12 4.60 37.86
CA CYS A 16 -36.65 5.71 37.07
C CYS A 16 -37.79 5.16 36.20
N LEU A 17 -39.04 5.43 36.60
CA LEU A 17 -40.24 5.16 35.80
C LEU A 17 -40.29 6.13 34.61
N TYR A 18 -39.81 5.72 33.44
CA TYR A 18 -40.12 6.39 32.18
C TYR A 18 -40.21 5.38 31.03
N LYS A 19 -41.44 4.96 30.69
CA LYS A 19 -41.82 4.04 29.60
C LYS A 19 -41.10 2.68 29.63
N GLN A 20 -41.88 1.59 29.63
CA GLN A 20 -41.34 0.28 29.25
C GLN A 20 -40.85 0.37 27.80
N VAL A 21 -39.58 0.72 27.62
CA VAL A 21 -38.84 0.41 26.41
C VAL A 21 -38.51 -1.07 26.58
N ILE A 22 -39.23 -1.93 25.86
CA ILE A 22 -38.75 -3.29 25.63
C ILE A 22 -37.51 -3.12 24.77
N VAL A 23 -36.33 -3.14 25.39
CA VAL A 23 -35.08 -3.32 24.65
C VAL A 23 -35.04 -4.81 24.33
N THR A 24 -35.47 -5.17 23.13
CA THR A 24 -35.05 -6.45 22.54
C THR A 24 -33.55 -6.33 22.33
N LEU A 25 -32.77 -7.00 23.19
CA LEU A 25 -31.37 -7.25 22.90
C LEU A 25 -31.37 -8.16 21.67
N SER A 26 -31.04 -7.61 20.51
CA SER A 26 -30.69 -8.42 19.36
C SER A 26 -29.43 -9.18 19.72
N GLU A 27 -29.35 -10.47 19.37
CA GLU A 27 -28.12 -11.23 19.46
C GLU A 27 -27.00 -10.47 18.73
N PRO A 28 -25.77 -10.49 19.26
CA PRO A 28 -24.66 -9.78 18.63
C PRO A 28 -24.40 -10.34 17.24
N GLU A 29 -24.32 -9.45 16.26
CA GLU A 29 -23.93 -9.81 14.90
C GLU A 29 -22.44 -9.59 14.71
N PHE A 30 -21.79 -10.51 13.99
CA PHE A 30 -20.37 -10.44 13.67
C PHE A 30 -20.08 -10.98 12.26
N ILE A 31 -18.81 -10.92 11.87
CA ILE A 31 -18.29 -11.53 10.64
C ILE A 31 -17.22 -12.53 11.07
N ARG A 32 -17.47 -13.83 10.88
CA ARG A 32 -16.51 -14.90 11.17
C ARG A 32 -15.24 -14.69 10.35
N GLY A 33 -14.10 -14.75 11.02
CA GLY A 33 -12.79 -14.49 10.46
C GLY A 33 -12.29 -13.04 10.52
N ASP A 34 -13.11 -12.07 10.94
CA ASP A 34 -12.70 -10.66 11.13
C ASP A 34 -12.29 -10.45 12.60
N ALA A 35 -11.19 -11.11 12.97
CA ALA A 35 -10.71 -11.20 14.35
C ALA A 35 -10.25 -9.84 14.91
N ASN A 36 -9.73 -8.94 14.07
CA ASN A 36 -9.34 -7.59 14.51
C ASN A 36 -10.49 -6.56 14.42
N ALA A 37 -11.70 -7.01 14.04
CA ALA A 37 -12.92 -6.21 13.94
C ALA A 37 -12.77 -4.93 13.10
N ASN A 38 -12.06 -5.02 11.97
CA ASN A 38 -11.90 -3.91 11.03
C ASN A 38 -12.98 -3.90 9.93
N GLY A 39 -13.80 -4.94 9.85
CA GLY A 39 -14.87 -5.13 8.88
C GLY A 39 -14.48 -5.91 7.64
N GLY A 40 -13.28 -6.49 7.58
CA GLY A 40 -12.75 -7.17 6.41
C GLY A 40 -11.83 -8.34 6.74
N VAL A 41 -12.27 -9.55 6.40
CA VAL A 41 -11.55 -10.81 6.60
C VAL A 41 -10.35 -10.94 5.66
N ASN A 42 -9.13 -10.89 6.19
CA ASN A 42 -7.88 -10.99 5.44
C ASN A 42 -6.70 -11.57 6.27
N VAL A 43 -5.46 -11.44 5.78
CA VAL A 43 -4.27 -12.02 6.42
C VAL A 43 -3.96 -11.36 7.78
N THR A 44 -4.37 -10.12 7.99
CA THR A 44 -4.14 -9.39 9.24
C THR A 44 -4.92 -10.00 10.39
N ASP A 45 -6.11 -10.55 10.14
CA ASP A 45 -6.88 -11.31 11.12
C ASP A 45 -6.15 -12.57 11.59
N CYS A 46 -5.48 -13.27 10.67
CA CYS A 46 -4.62 -14.41 11.02
C CYS A 46 -3.50 -13.97 11.97
N SER A 47 -2.83 -12.85 11.62
CA SER A 47 -1.77 -12.25 12.44
C SER A 47 -2.31 -11.83 13.82
N TYR A 48 -3.51 -11.23 13.85
CA TYR A 48 -4.17 -10.79 15.06
C TYR A 48 -4.45 -11.94 16.01
N ILE A 49 -5.03 -13.06 15.52
CA ILE A 49 -5.25 -14.28 16.31
C ILE A 49 -3.94 -14.78 16.90
N LEU A 50 -2.89 -14.89 16.09
CA LEU A 50 -1.60 -15.38 16.57
C LEU A 50 -1.01 -14.50 17.68
N ASN A 51 -1.17 -13.19 17.58
CA ASN A 51 -0.55 -12.22 18.48
C ASN A 51 -1.37 -11.95 19.75
N HIS A 52 -2.67 -12.18 19.73
CA HIS A 52 -3.57 -11.91 20.85
C HIS A 52 -4.05 -13.16 21.59
N LEU A 53 -3.81 -14.36 21.06
CA LEU A 53 -4.22 -15.61 21.72
C LEU A 53 -3.52 -15.85 23.07
N LEU A 54 -2.29 -15.35 23.26
CA LEU A 54 -1.49 -15.62 24.46
C LEU A 54 -0.75 -14.36 24.92
N PRO A 55 -0.53 -14.19 26.24
CA PRO A 55 -1.01 -15.03 27.35
C PRO A 55 -2.41 -14.65 27.87
N ASN A 56 -2.93 -13.48 27.50
CA ASN A 56 -4.25 -13.01 27.88
C ASN A 56 -5.04 -12.72 26.59
N PRO A 57 -5.92 -13.65 26.16
CA PRO A 57 -6.83 -13.43 25.04
C PRO A 57 -7.54 -12.09 25.17
N ASP A 58 -7.34 -11.22 24.20
CA ASP A 58 -8.03 -9.94 24.07
C ASP A 58 -8.54 -9.85 22.63
N PHE A 59 -9.80 -10.23 22.46
CA PHE A 59 -10.46 -10.26 21.17
C PHE A 59 -11.69 -9.35 21.22
N PRO A 60 -11.91 -8.50 20.20
CA PRO A 60 -13.14 -7.74 20.09
C PRO A 60 -14.39 -8.64 20.10
N CYS A 61 -14.27 -9.83 19.51
CA CYS A 61 -15.33 -10.81 19.36
C CYS A 61 -14.68 -12.20 19.24
N GLU A 62 -15.00 -13.08 20.19
CA GLU A 62 -14.43 -14.43 20.25
C GLU A 62 -15.00 -15.30 19.14
N ASP A 63 -16.31 -15.19 18.83
CA ASP A 63 -16.94 -15.93 17.72
C ASP A 63 -16.38 -15.53 16.35
N ALA A 64 -15.98 -14.26 16.18
CA ALA A 64 -15.29 -13.83 14.95
C ALA A 64 -13.90 -14.44 14.84
N SER A 65 -13.26 -14.72 15.97
CA SER A 65 -11.89 -15.23 16.04
C SER A 65 -11.84 -16.76 15.98
N ASP A 66 -12.90 -17.45 16.42
CA ASP A 66 -13.14 -18.88 16.16
C ASP A 66 -13.56 -19.08 14.70
N CYS A 67 -12.55 -19.32 13.86
CA CYS A 67 -12.68 -19.33 12.42
C CYS A 67 -13.17 -20.67 11.90
N ASN A 68 -12.94 -21.75 12.64
CA ASN A 68 -13.35 -23.10 12.27
C ASN A 68 -14.69 -23.52 12.90
N ASP A 69 -15.25 -22.69 13.79
CA ASP A 69 -16.56 -22.85 14.43
C ASP A 69 -16.61 -24.13 15.27
N ASP A 70 -15.53 -24.42 16.00
CA ASP A 70 -15.40 -25.60 16.87
C ASP A 70 -15.65 -25.32 18.37
N GLY A 71 -15.92 -24.06 18.71
CA GLY A 71 -16.18 -23.55 20.05
C GLY A 71 -14.92 -23.37 20.89
N THR A 72 -13.73 -23.40 20.27
CA THR A 72 -12.45 -23.21 20.96
C THR A 72 -11.50 -22.28 20.22
N LEU A 73 -11.12 -21.18 20.87
CA LEU A 73 -10.18 -20.23 20.28
C LEU A 73 -8.72 -20.67 20.49
N THR A 74 -8.03 -21.02 19.41
CA THR A 74 -6.66 -21.54 19.41
C THR A 74 -5.84 -21.10 18.17
N ILE A 75 -4.59 -21.55 18.08
CA ILE A 75 -3.77 -21.35 16.86
C ILE A 75 -4.34 -22.09 15.63
N VAL A 76 -5.24 -23.06 15.85
CA VAL A 76 -5.90 -23.80 14.76
C VAL A 76 -6.79 -22.85 13.97
N ASP A 77 -7.39 -21.84 14.61
CA ASP A 77 -8.21 -20.83 13.96
C ASP A 77 -7.42 -19.96 12.99
N ALA A 78 -6.26 -19.47 13.42
CA ALA A 78 -5.35 -18.74 12.54
C ALA A 78 -4.94 -19.59 11.34
N SER A 79 -4.62 -20.87 11.56
CA SER A 79 -4.29 -21.80 10.48
C SER A 79 -5.49 -22.11 9.58
N TYR A 80 -6.70 -22.21 10.13
CA TYR A 80 -7.92 -22.50 9.39
C TYR A 80 -8.31 -21.33 8.50
N LEU A 81 -8.30 -20.12 9.06
CA LEU A 81 -8.56 -18.88 8.35
C LEU A 81 -7.61 -18.73 7.15
N LEU A 82 -6.31 -18.88 7.40
CA LEU A 82 -5.28 -18.81 6.37
C LEU A 82 -5.50 -19.81 5.22
N ASN A 83 -5.90 -21.05 5.55
CA ASN A 83 -6.17 -22.10 4.57
C ASN A 83 -7.45 -21.86 3.76
N ASN A 84 -8.33 -20.99 4.23
CA ASN A 84 -9.61 -20.69 3.60
C ASN A 84 -9.74 -19.24 3.09
N LEU A 85 -8.66 -18.46 3.15
CA LEU A 85 -8.69 -17.04 2.80
C LEU A 85 -8.69 -16.75 1.28
N LEU A 86 -8.03 -17.59 0.48
CA LEU A 86 -7.85 -17.36 -0.96
C LEU A 86 -8.72 -18.26 -1.84
N PRO A 87 -9.20 -17.76 -3.00
CA PRO A 87 -9.07 -16.38 -3.50
C PRO A 87 -10.01 -15.39 -2.81
N SER A 88 -10.96 -15.90 -2.03
CA SER A 88 -11.86 -15.15 -1.15
C SER A 88 -12.20 -16.02 0.06
N PRO A 89 -12.50 -15.42 1.23
CA PRO A 89 -12.77 -16.16 2.47
C PRO A 89 -13.93 -17.16 2.33
N ASN A 90 -13.66 -18.42 2.64
CA ASN A 90 -14.65 -19.50 2.65
C ASN A 90 -14.71 -20.16 4.04
N LEU A 91 -15.42 -19.50 4.95
CA LEU A 91 -15.57 -19.89 6.35
C LEU A 91 -17.01 -20.29 6.66
N PRO A 92 -17.25 -21.01 7.78
CA PRO A 92 -18.59 -21.20 8.32
C PRO A 92 -19.35 -19.88 8.47
N PRO A 93 -20.69 -19.87 8.37
CA PRO A 93 -21.49 -18.68 8.64
C PRO A 93 -21.31 -18.19 10.09
N PRO A 94 -21.48 -16.88 10.38
CA PRO A 94 -21.75 -15.79 9.44
C PRO A 94 -20.46 -15.29 8.75
N ASN A 95 -20.33 -15.47 7.43
CA ASN A 95 -19.13 -15.10 6.66
C ASN A 95 -19.50 -14.09 5.55
N GLY A 96 -18.65 -13.08 5.35
CA GLY A 96 -18.78 -12.04 4.32
C GLY A 96 -19.83 -10.96 4.60
N THR A 97 -20.80 -11.23 5.46
CA THR A 97 -21.78 -10.26 5.96
C THR A 97 -22.06 -10.51 7.44
N CYS A 98 -22.44 -9.45 8.15
CA CYS A 98 -22.90 -9.52 9.53
C CYS A 98 -24.04 -10.53 9.69
N GLY A 99 -23.97 -11.33 10.74
CA GLY A 99 -25.02 -12.24 11.16
C GLY A 99 -24.80 -12.76 12.57
N VAL A 100 -25.81 -13.41 13.12
CA VAL A 100 -25.75 -14.09 14.43
C VAL A 100 -25.02 -15.42 14.31
N ASP A 101 -24.54 -15.93 15.43
CA ASP A 101 -23.92 -17.25 15.48
C ASP A 101 -24.96 -18.38 15.28
N PRO A 102 -24.86 -19.19 14.20
CA PRO A 102 -25.78 -20.30 13.97
C PRO A 102 -25.55 -21.50 14.90
N THR A 103 -24.41 -21.52 15.59
CA THR A 103 -23.88 -22.64 16.39
C THR A 103 -23.52 -22.18 17.82
N PRO A 104 -24.47 -21.60 18.60
CA PRO A 104 -24.15 -20.96 19.86
C PRO A 104 -23.38 -21.84 20.83
N ASP A 105 -22.31 -21.28 21.38
CA ASP A 105 -21.47 -21.89 22.41
C ASP A 105 -21.15 -20.91 23.56
N ASP A 106 -20.04 -21.12 24.28
CA ASP A 106 -19.65 -20.31 25.44
C ASP A 106 -18.83 -19.06 25.06
N LEU A 107 -18.39 -18.96 23.79
CA LEU A 107 -17.76 -17.77 23.22
C LEU A 107 -18.82 -16.67 23.02
N ASN A 108 -18.36 -15.42 23.02
CA ASN A 108 -19.26 -14.30 22.88
C ASN A 108 -18.69 -13.18 22.00
N CYS A 109 -19.61 -12.34 21.54
CA CYS A 109 -19.32 -11.12 20.80
C CYS A 109 -20.07 -9.94 21.40
N ASP A 110 -19.79 -9.63 22.67
CA ASP A 110 -20.41 -8.53 23.41
C ASP A 110 -20.36 -7.19 22.66
N SER A 111 -19.32 -6.95 21.85
CA SER A 111 -19.27 -5.80 20.95
C SER A 111 -18.52 -6.09 19.65
N PHE A 112 -19.20 -5.93 18.50
CA PHE A 112 -18.55 -6.00 17.20
C PHE A 112 -18.83 -4.73 16.38
N PRO A 113 -17.96 -3.71 16.47
CA PRO A 113 -18.18 -2.41 15.81
C PRO A 113 -18.49 -2.47 14.31
N PRO A 114 -17.90 -3.36 13.49
CA PRO A 114 -18.20 -3.45 12.06
C PRO A 114 -19.68 -3.71 11.72
N CYS A 115 -20.39 -4.41 12.60
CA CYS A 115 -21.81 -4.75 12.45
C CYS A 115 -22.75 -3.79 13.19
N GLY A 116 -22.20 -2.79 13.89
CA GLY A 116 -22.93 -1.71 14.54
C GLY A 116 -23.02 -0.41 13.74
N VAL A 117 -23.39 0.68 14.42
CA VAL A 117 -23.40 2.03 13.82
C VAL A 117 -21.96 2.51 13.59
N ARG A 118 -21.54 2.56 12.32
CA ARG A 118 -20.17 2.92 11.93
C ARG A 118 -19.77 4.31 12.43
N LEU A 119 -18.72 4.37 13.27
CA LEU A 119 -17.83 5.52 13.30
C LEU A 119 -16.81 5.32 12.19
N ASN A 120 -16.87 6.14 11.13
CA ASN A 120 -15.94 6.07 10.00
C ASN A 120 -14.51 6.35 10.47
N TYR A 121 -13.77 5.32 10.87
CA TYR A 121 -12.35 5.40 11.16
C TYR A 121 -11.61 4.36 10.31
N GLN A 122 -11.12 4.80 9.16
CA GLN A 122 -10.05 4.08 8.45
C GLN A 122 -8.79 4.94 8.58
N PRO A 123 -7.82 4.57 9.41
CA PRO A 123 -6.55 5.26 9.45
C PRO A 123 -5.81 4.94 8.14
N PHE A 124 -6.02 5.77 7.12
CA PHE A 124 -5.17 5.77 5.93
C PHE A 124 -3.77 6.24 6.34
N ASN A 125 -2.78 5.34 6.29
CA ASN A 125 -1.38 5.68 6.54
C ASN A 125 -0.62 5.77 5.20
N PRO A 126 -0.51 6.95 4.56
CA PRO A 126 0.13 7.12 3.26
C PRO A 126 1.65 6.84 3.25
N ALA A 127 2.24 6.52 4.41
CA ALA A 127 3.66 6.28 4.54
C ALA A 127 4.09 4.91 3.99
N ASN A 128 3.15 3.96 3.84
CA ASN A 128 3.42 2.66 3.22
C ASN A 128 2.98 2.66 1.74
N LYS A 129 3.76 2.05 0.87
CA LYS A 129 3.47 1.93 -0.56
C LYS A 129 3.72 0.51 -1.05
N VAL A 130 2.91 0.07 -2.01
CA VAL A 130 3.14 -1.16 -2.76
C VAL A 130 3.04 -0.82 -4.25
N TYR A 131 4.05 -1.20 -5.01
CA TYR A 131 4.12 -0.88 -6.44
C TYR A 131 4.88 -1.92 -7.23
N LEU A 132 4.66 -1.92 -8.55
CA LEU A 132 5.43 -2.75 -9.47
C LEU A 132 6.56 -1.94 -10.07
N GLU A 133 7.75 -2.52 -10.14
CA GLU A 133 8.84 -2.04 -10.98
C GLU A 133 9.09 -3.03 -12.11
N TYR A 134 9.39 -2.57 -13.33
CA TYR A 134 9.62 -3.49 -14.45
C TYR A 134 10.81 -3.10 -15.34
N THR A 135 11.43 -4.09 -15.95
CA THR A 135 12.43 -3.94 -17.01
C THR A 135 12.08 -4.88 -18.15
N ILE A 136 12.38 -4.47 -19.37
CA ILE A 136 12.31 -5.34 -20.54
C ILE A 136 13.75 -5.63 -20.99
N ALA A 137 14.17 -6.88 -20.89
CA ALA A 137 15.49 -7.34 -21.33
C ALA A 137 15.36 -8.68 -22.05
N ASP A 138 16.05 -8.81 -23.19
CA ASP A 138 16.10 -10.05 -23.98
C ASP A 138 14.71 -10.66 -24.27
N ASP A 139 13.75 -9.83 -24.67
CA ASP A 139 12.33 -10.20 -24.93
C ASP A 139 11.59 -10.78 -23.71
N VAL A 140 12.07 -10.50 -22.50
CA VAL A 140 11.44 -10.86 -21.23
C VAL A 140 11.03 -9.59 -20.48
N LEU A 141 9.79 -9.56 -20.01
CA LEU A 141 9.31 -8.56 -19.06
C LEU A 141 9.57 -9.07 -17.64
N GLU A 142 10.56 -8.50 -16.96
CA GLU A 142 10.83 -8.72 -15.54
C GLU A 142 10.01 -7.73 -14.72
N VAL A 143 9.21 -8.22 -13.77
CA VAL A 143 8.38 -7.40 -12.88
C VAL A 143 8.71 -7.72 -11.43
N ASP A 144 9.12 -6.70 -10.69
CA ASP A 144 9.35 -6.74 -9.25
C ASP A 144 8.12 -6.17 -8.54
N LEU A 145 7.55 -6.92 -7.60
CA LEU A 145 6.63 -6.39 -6.61
C LEU A 145 7.45 -5.80 -5.46
N VAL A 146 7.26 -4.50 -5.23
CA VAL A 146 8.01 -3.72 -4.26
C VAL A 146 7.10 -3.27 -3.13
N VAL A 147 7.55 -3.47 -1.90
CA VAL A 147 6.97 -2.90 -0.68
C VAL A 147 7.92 -1.83 -0.16
N GLU A 148 7.40 -0.62 0.04
CA GLU A 148 8.10 0.47 0.70
C GLU A 148 7.34 0.82 1.99
N ASN A 149 7.84 0.35 3.13
CA ASN A 149 7.18 0.45 4.42
C ASN A 149 7.91 1.41 5.37
N SER A 150 7.12 2.11 6.18
CA SER A 150 7.58 3.05 7.21
C SER A 150 7.57 2.45 8.63
N SER A 151 6.84 1.35 8.81
CA SER A 151 6.75 0.56 10.04
C SER A 151 7.06 -0.91 9.73
N PRO A 152 7.53 -1.70 10.71
CA PRO A 152 7.74 -3.14 10.54
C PRO A 152 6.49 -3.85 9.99
N VAL A 153 6.68 -4.81 9.08
CA VAL A 153 5.59 -5.64 8.53
C VAL A 153 5.83 -7.11 8.91
N THR A 154 4.80 -7.80 9.40
CA THR A 154 4.84 -9.21 9.85
C THR A 154 4.04 -10.16 8.96
N ALA A 155 3.05 -9.63 8.24
CA ALA A 155 2.29 -10.38 7.27
C ALA A 155 1.92 -9.50 6.07
N PHE A 156 1.72 -10.12 4.92
CA PHE A 156 1.28 -9.44 3.72
C PHE A 156 0.40 -10.34 2.85
N GLN A 157 -0.49 -9.70 2.11
CA GLN A 157 -1.31 -10.32 1.09
C GLN A 157 -1.32 -9.43 -0.15
N PHE A 158 -1.05 -10.02 -1.31
CA PHE A 158 -1.08 -9.31 -2.60
C PHE A 158 -1.93 -10.08 -3.61
N ALA A 159 -2.61 -9.34 -4.48
CA ALA A 159 -3.18 -9.86 -5.71
C ALA A 159 -2.65 -9.07 -6.90
N LEU A 160 -2.14 -9.79 -7.91
CA LEU A 160 -1.66 -9.22 -9.16
C LEU A 160 -2.47 -9.75 -10.33
N ASP A 161 -3.08 -8.85 -11.10
CA ASP A 161 -3.83 -9.17 -12.29
C ASP A 161 -2.96 -8.98 -13.55
N PHE A 162 -3.09 -9.90 -14.50
CA PHE A 162 -2.42 -9.85 -15.80
C PHE A 162 -3.30 -10.43 -16.91
N ASP A 163 -3.15 -9.94 -18.13
CA ASP A 163 -3.91 -10.43 -19.29
C ASP A 163 -3.23 -11.67 -19.89
N THR A 164 -3.85 -12.83 -19.69
CA THR A 164 -3.36 -14.11 -20.21
C THR A 164 -3.33 -14.22 -21.73
N ASN A 165 -4.09 -13.38 -22.44
CA ASN A 165 -4.07 -13.36 -23.91
C ASN A 165 -2.89 -12.56 -24.45
N ALA A 166 -2.36 -11.63 -23.65
CA ALA A 166 -1.24 -10.77 -24.03
C ALA A 166 0.09 -11.34 -23.52
N VAL A 167 0.16 -11.77 -22.26
CA VAL A 167 1.39 -12.21 -21.61
C VAL A 167 1.24 -13.58 -20.94
N SER A 168 2.34 -14.33 -20.96
CA SER A 168 2.47 -15.62 -20.29
C SER A 168 3.54 -15.55 -19.21
N LEU A 169 3.16 -15.84 -17.96
CA LEU A 169 4.10 -16.00 -16.86
C LEU A 169 4.94 -17.26 -17.09
N SER A 170 6.26 -17.08 -17.22
CA SER A 170 7.22 -18.17 -17.39
C SER A 170 7.74 -18.70 -16.07
N ARG A 171 8.10 -17.82 -15.13
CA ARG A 171 8.58 -18.19 -13.80
C ARG A 171 8.35 -17.06 -12.80
N ASP A 172 8.38 -17.44 -11.54
CA ASP A 172 8.23 -16.56 -10.40
C ASP A 172 9.24 -16.95 -9.30
N GLU A 173 9.75 -15.95 -8.58
CA GLU A 173 10.80 -16.12 -7.57
C GLU A 173 10.58 -15.16 -6.39
N PHE A 174 10.58 -15.70 -5.18
CA PHE A 174 10.66 -14.89 -3.96
C PHE A 174 12.10 -14.44 -3.71
N THR A 175 12.28 -13.19 -3.30
CA THR A 175 13.63 -12.69 -3.00
C THR A 175 14.01 -12.95 -1.54
N LYS A 176 15.28 -12.72 -1.23
CA LYS A 176 15.82 -12.82 0.13
C LYS A 176 15.12 -11.95 1.16
N ALA A 177 14.43 -10.89 0.72
CA ALA A 177 13.67 -10.02 1.62
C ALA A 177 12.59 -10.79 2.39
N VAL A 178 12.11 -11.91 1.84
CA VAL A 178 11.09 -12.75 2.44
C VAL A 178 11.58 -14.16 2.78
N ASP A 179 12.89 -14.41 2.82
CA ASP A 179 13.46 -15.70 3.23
C ASP A 179 13.03 -16.11 4.65
N GLN A 180 12.80 -15.12 5.50
CA GLN A 180 12.34 -15.30 6.88
C GLN A 180 10.83 -15.41 7.00
N PHE A 181 10.09 -15.17 5.91
CA PHE A 181 8.65 -15.33 5.87
C PHE A 181 8.32 -16.74 5.39
N LYS A 182 7.33 -17.34 6.03
CA LYS A 182 6.64 -18.50 5.48
C LYS A 182 5.67 -18.00 4.41
N ILE A 183 6.01 -18.29 3.16
CA ILE A 183 5.05 -18.17 2.06
C ILE A 183 4.11 -19.37 2.16
N LEU A 184 2.90 -19.10 2.62
CA LEU A 184 1.97 -20.15 3.00
C LEU A 184 1.07 -20.57 1.84
N ARG A 185 0.76 -19.61 0.95
CA ARG A 185 -0.08 -19.91 -0.21
C ARG A 185 0.19 -18.94 -1.36
N SER A 186 0.35 -19.53 -2.55
CA SER A 186 0.25 -18.82 -3.83
C SER A 186 -0.82 -19.51 -4.66
N VAL A 187 -1.91 -18.81 -4.95
CA VAL A 187 -3.00 -19.33 -5.81
C VAL A 187 -2.97 -18.57 -7.11
N ARG A 188 -2.74 -19.30 -8.20
CA ARG A 188 -2.88 -18.76 -9.55
C ARG A 188 -4.27 -19.10 -10.07
N SER A 189 -5.14 -18.09 -10.14
CA SER A 189 -6.32 -18.16 -11.00
C SER A 189 -5.90 -17.88 -12.45
N GLN A 190 -6.82 -17.96 -13.41
CA GLN A 190 -6.47 -17.76 -14.83
C GLN A 190 -5.70 -16.44 -15.03
N ASN A 191 -6.17 -15.33 -14.47
CA ASN A 191 -5.63 -13.98 -14.68
C ASN A 191 -5.09 -13.29 -13.43
N THR A 192 -5.10 -13.93 -12.26
CA THR A 192 -4.64 -13.33 -10.99
C THR A 192 -3.67 -14.25 -10.26
N ILE A 193 -2.61 -13.66 -9.72
CA ILE A 193 -1.68 -14.29 -8.78
C ILE A 193 -1.98 -13.74 -7.39
N HIS A 194 -2.42 -14.60 -6.48
CA HIS A 194 -2.56 -14.28 -5.07
C HIS A 194 -1.36 -14.79 -4.29
N VAL A 195 -0.78 -13.96 -3.44
CA VAL A 195 0.37 -14.31 -2.59
C VAL A 195 0.05 -13.93 -1.15
N ILE A 196 0.25 -14.88 -0.22
CA ILE A 196 0.22 -14.63 1.22
C ILE A 196 1.56 -15.03 1.83
N GLY A 197 2.13 -14.12 2.61
CA GLY A 197 3.28 -14.38 3.48
C GLY A 197 2.95 -14.01 4.93
N LEU A 198 3.31 -14.89 5.87
CA LEU A 198 3.37 -14.60 7.30
C LEU A 198 4.75 -15.01 7.82
N TYR A 199 5.27 -14.32 8.82
CA TYR A 199 6.58 -14.65 9.37
C TYR A 199 6.62 -16.05 10.04
N ASP A 200 5.64 -16.39 10.89
CA ASP A 200 5.44 -17.72 11.48
C ASP A 200 3.97 -17.89 11.95
N LEU A 201 3.56 -19.13 12.28
CA LEU A 201 2.31 -19.44 13.00
C LEU A 201 2.57 -19.51 14.51
N LYS A 202 3.25 -18.50 15.03
CA LYS A 202 3.52 -18.33 16.46
C LYS A 202 3.14 -16.91 16.87
N PRO A 203 2.92 -16.65 18.16
CA PRO A 203 2.77 -15.29 18.65
C PRO A 203 4.03 -14.47 18.40
N PHE A 204 3.85 -13.20 18.05
CA PHE A 204 4.94 -12.28 17.80
C PHE A 204 5.71 -11.98 19.09
N ASP A 205 7.03 -11.94 18.98
CA ASP A 205 7.94 -11.47 20.02
C ASP A 205 9.06 -10.58 19.44
N GLU A 206 9.84 -9.92 20.29
CA GLU A 206 10.93 -9.03 19.86
C GLU A 206 12.03 -9.73 19.03
N THR A 207 12.05 -11.07 18.99
CA THR A 207 13.00 -11.86 18.19
C THR A 207 12.44 -12.32 16.86
N SER A 208 11.14 -12.10 16.65
CA SER A 208 10.41 -12.50 15.46
C SER A 208 10.84 -11.66 14.26
N PRO A 209 11.12 -12.29 13.11
CA PRO A 209 11.57 -11.56 11.93
C PRO A 209 10.46 -10.67 11.40
N VAL A 210 10.83 -9.46 11.00
CA VAL A 210 9.96 -8.47 10.38
C VAL A 210 10.56 -8.00 9.08
N LEU A 211 9.71 -7.54 8.17
CA LEU A 211 10.17 -6.68 7.09
C LEU A 211 10.41 -5.28 7.68
N GLU A 212 11.67 -4.99 7.97
CA GLU A 212 12.09 -3.70 8.53
C GLU A 212 11.65 -2.50 7.68
N PRO A 213 11.48 -1.30 8.23
CA PRO A 213 11.21 -0.11 7.44
C PRO A 213 12.24 0.10 6.30
N GLY A 214 11.76 0.24 5.07
CA GLY A 214 12.63 0.36 3.90
C GLY A 214 11.93 0.01 2.59
N LYS A 215 12.73 -0.10 1.52
CA LYS A 215 12.29 -0.57 0.20
C LYS A 215 12.73 -2.02 0.01
N HIS A 216 11.79 -2.91 -0.26
CA HIS A 216 12.02 -4.33 -0.39
C HIS A 216 11.37 -4.87 -1.66
N VAL A 217 12.10 -5.68 -2.41
CA VAL A 217 11.52 -6.46 -3.52
C VAL A 217 11.02 -7.77 -2.93
N ILE A 218 9.73 -8.01 -2.95
CA ILE A 218 9.14 -9.22 -2.35
C ILE A 218 9.18 -10.39 -3.32
N PHE A 219 8.78 -10.11 -4.56
CA PHE A 219 8.51 -11.15 -5.53
C PHE A 219 8.91 -10.66 -6.92
N ARG A 220 9.54 -11.54 -7.70
CA ARG A 220 9.96 -11.27 -9.07
C ARG A 220 9.24 -12.21 -10.01
N LEU A 221 8.64 -11.64 -11.04
CA LEU A 221 7.87 -12.34 -12.07
C LEU A 221 8.52 -12.13 -13.43
N TYR A 222 8.48 -13.17 -14.25
CA TYR A 222 9.04 -13.14 -15.60
C TYR A 222 7.97 -13.49 -16.63
N PHE A 223 7.66 -12.55 -17.51
CA PHE A 223 6.63 -12.69 -18.54
C PHE A 223 7.24 -12.66 -19.95
N TYR A 224 6.59 -13.38 -20.86
CA TYR A 224 6.83 -13.33 -22.30
C TYR A 224 5.53 -12.97 -23.04
N GLY A 225 5.62 -12.46 -24.27
CA GLY A 225 4.47 -12.11 -25.10
C GLY A 225 4.46 -10.63 -25.45
N ASP A 226 3.29 -9.98 -25.38
CA ASP A 226 3.16 -8.55 -25.56
C ASP A 226 3.64 -7.78 -24.32
N LEU A 227 4.91 -7.38 -24.35
CA LEU A 227 5.60 -6.71 -23.23
C LEU A 227 5.13 -5.26 -23.00
N SER A 228 4.18 -4.76 -23.80
CA SER A 228 3.48 -3.50 -23.53
C SER A 228 2.34 -3.67 -22.51
N THR A 229 1.89 -4.91 -22.28
CA THR A 229 0.84 -5.24 -21.32
C THR A 229 1.47 -5.67 -19.99
N ILE A 230 1.55 -4.72 -19.05
CA ILE A 230 2.20 -4.92 -17.75
C ILE A 230 1.15 -5.33 -16.70
N PRO A 231 1.45 -6.31 -15.82
CA PRO A 231 0.60 -6.65 -14.68
C PRO A 231 0.26 -5.44 -13.81
N LYS A 232 -0.83 -5.56 -13.04
CA LYS A 232 -1.28 -4.53 -12.09
C LYS A 232 -1.55 -5.16 -10.73
N ILE A 233 -1.34 -4.39 -9.68
CA ILE A 233 -1.74 -4.79 -8.32
C ILE A 233 -3.24 -4.48 -8.20
N SER A 234 -4.04 -5.50 -7.90
CA SER A 234 -5.48 -5.35 -7.64
C SER A 234 -5.77 -5.19 -6.15
N THR A 235 -5.02 -5.89 -5.28
CA THR A 235 -5.09 -5.71 -3.83
C THR A 235 -3.70 -5.80 -3.18
N ALA A 236 -3.51 -5.04 -2.11
CA ALA A 236 -2.33 -5.13 -1.26
C ALA A 236 -2.72 -4.81 0.18
N VAL A 237 -2.45 -5.76 1.07
CA VAL A 237 -2.64 -5.63 2.52
C VAL A 237 -1.33 -5.98 3.20
N LEU A 238 -0.97 -5.19 4.21
CA LEU A 238 0.19 -5.39 5.06
C LEU A 238 -0.29 -5.43 6.51
N SER A 239 0.38 -6.19 7.37
CA SER A 239 0.13 -6.26 8.81
C SER A 239 1.30 -5.69 9.58
N ASP A 240 1.03 -4.89 10.61
CA ASP A 240 2.03 -4.58 11.64
C ASP A 240 2.20 -5.75 12.63
N PRO A 241 3.18 -5.68 13.55
CA PRO A 241 3.37 -6.69 14.59
C PRO A 241 2.18 -6.91 15.52
N GLU A 242 1.27 -5.96 15.61
CA GLU A 242 0.03 -6.05 16.38
C GLU A 242 -1.11 -6.71 15.60
N GLY A 243 -0.89 -7.14 14.34
CA GLY A 243 -1.95 -7.78 13.55
C GLY A 243 -2.96 -6.80 12.96
N LEU A 244 -2.61 -5.52 12.87
CA LEU A 244 -3.48 -4.47 12.35
C LEU A 244 -3.13 -4.11 10.89
N ASP A 245 -4.15 -3.65 10.17
CA ASP A 245 -4.04 -3.26 8.76
C ASP A 245 -3.14 -2.03 8.56
N LEU A 246 -2.10 -2.22 7.75
CA LEU A 246 -1.28 -1.16 7.19
C LEU A 246 -1.69 -0.92 5.73
N TYR A 247 -2.78 -0.17 5.50
CA TYR A 247 -3.27 0.13 4.14
C TYR A 247 -2.24 0.91 3.31
N PRO A 248 -1.58 0.30 2.31
CA PRO A 248 -0.54 0.98 1.54
C PRO A 248 -1.13 1.73 0.36
N ALA A 249 -0.47 2.81 -0.06
CA ALA A 249 -0.74 3.41 -1.35
C ALA A 249 -0.29 2.48 -2.49
N ILE A 250 -1.23 2.02 -3.31
CA ILE A 250 -0.94 1.20 -4.49
C ILE A 250 -0.59 2.12 -5.67
N SER A 251 0.54 1.88 -6.33
CA SER A 251 0.97 2.68 -7.49
C SER A 251 1.75 1.88 -8.53
N GLY A 252 2.06 2.48 -9.67
CA GLY A 252 2.83 1.83 -10.74
C GLY A 252 2.04 0.77 -11.49
N PRO A 253 2.58 0.22 -12.60
CA PRO A 253 3.98 -0.14 -12.79
C PRO A 253 4.93 1.00 -13.16
N LEU A 254 6.16 0.95 -12.65
CA LEU A 254 7.24 1.90 -12.87
C LEU A 254 8.39 1.23 -13.64
N SER A 255 8.87 1.81 -14.73
CA SER A 255 10.03 1.25 -15.44
C SER A 255 11.31 1.45 -14.62
N LYS A 256 12.07 0.38 -14.32
CA LYS A 256 13.41 0.48 -13.72
C LYS A 256 14.41 1.12 -14.68
N ASP A 257 14.15 1.08 -15.98
CA ASP A 257 14.97 1.80 -16.98
C ASP A 257 14.82 3.33 -16.84
N SER A 258 13.80 3.80 -16.11
CA SER A 258 13.73 5.20 -15.68
C SER A 258 14.79 5.57 -14.62
N GLU A 259 15.46 4.58 -13.99
CA GLU A 259 16.64 4.76 -13.11
C GLU A 259 17.99 4.69 -13.85
N SER A 260 18.03 4.17 -15.09
CA SER A 260 19.15 4.36 -16.04
C SER A 260 18.79 5.49 -17.01
N ALA A 261 18.54 6.67 -16.47
CA ALA A 261 18.27 7.87 -17.23
C ALA A 261 19.45 8.18 -18.19
N GLU A 262 19.37 7.85 -19.48
CA GLU A 262 20.33 8.35 -20.46
C GLU A 262 20.46 9.88 -20.35
N PHE A 263 21.63 10.44 -20.69
CA PHE A 263 21.78 11.88 -20.73
C PHE A 263 20.85 12.46 -21.80
N THR A 264 19.70 13.01 -21.38
CA THR A 264 18.70 13.56 -22.28
C THR A 264 18.25 14.92 -21.79
N LEU A 265 18.23 15.88 -22.70
CA LEU A 265 17.49 17.14 -22.55
C LEU A 265 16.21 16.99 -23.37
N LEU A 266 15.03 17.26 -22.79
CA LEU A 266 13.75 17.20 -23.48
C LEU A 266 13.34 18.58 -24.01
N PRO A 267 12.45 18.66 -25.02
CA PRO A 267 11.83 19.91 -25.42
C PRO A 267 11.14 20.61 -24.24
N ALA A 268 11.33 21.92 -24.12
CA ALA A 268 10.63 22.72 -23.14
C ALA A 268 9.12 22.73 -23.44
N PHE A 269 8.29 22.69 -22.39
CA PHE A 269 6.84 22.70 -22.53
C PHE A 269 6.19 23.74 -21.60
N PRO A 270 5.35 24.65 -22.11
CA PRO A 270 5.00 24.82 -23.52
C PRO A 270 6.16 25.44 -24.36
N ASN A 271 6.17 25.15 -25.67
CA ASN A 271 7.02 25.80 -26.68
C ASN A 271 6.22 25.95 -27.99
N PRO A 272 5.79 27.17 -28.39
CA PRO A 272 6.16 28.47 -27.81
C PRO A 272 5.75 28.66 -26.34
N ALA A 273 6.62 29.29 -25.56
CA ALA A 273 6.43 29.56 -24.15
C ALA A 273 5.75 30.92 -23.95
N TYR A 274 4.75 30.96 -23.07
CA TYR A 274 3.99 32.14 -22.69
C TYR A 274 4.06 32.31 -21.17
N GLY A 275 4.81 33.30 -20.70
CA GLY A 275 4.97 33.61 -19.28
C GLY A 275 5.84 32.63 -18.48
N ASN A 276 5.72 31.32 -18.69
CA ASN A 276 6.57 30.30 -18.09
C ASN A 276 6.80 29.12 -19.05
N THR A 277 7.78 28.29 -18.72
CA THR A 277 7.99 26.99 -19.38
C THR A 277 8.67 26.01 -18.43
N MET A 278 8.52 24.72 -18.70
CA MET A 278 9.18 23.65 -17.98
C MET A 278 10.29 23.05 -18.83
N ILE A 279 11.48 22.91 -18.26
CA ILE A 279 12.61 22.21 -18.89
C ILE A 279 12.84 20.91 -18.13
N LYS A 280 12.67 19.78 -18.83
CA LYS A 280 12.89 18.45 -18.28
C LYS A 280 14.17 17.83 -18.84
N TYR A 281 14.95 17.19 -17.99
CA TYR A 281 16.17 16.49 -18.38
C TYR A 281 16.43 15.27 -17.50
N SER A 282 17.31 14.38 -17.94
CA SER A 282 17.66 13.14 -17.25
C SER A 282 19.17 12.98 -17.17
N LEU A 283 19.65 12.54 -16.00
CA LEU A 283 21.07 12.36 -15.71
C LEU A 283 21.38 10.87 -15.44
N PRO A 284 22.35 10.26 -16.15
CA PRO A 284 22.71 8.85 -15.94
C PRO A 284 23.48 8.63 -14.64
N GLN A 285 24.14 9.68 -14.14
CA GLN A 285 24.92 9.65 -12.93
C GLN A 285 24.93 11.01 -12.23
N ASP A 286 25.25 10.99 -10.94
CA ASP A 286 25.49 12.18 -10.14
C ASP A 286 26.58 13.04 -10.80
N SER A 287 26.29 14.32 -11.02
CA SER A 287 27.19 15.19 -11.77
C SER A 287 26.95 16.67 -11.46
N HIS A 288 27.97 17.49 -11.74
CA HIS A 288 27.79 18.93 -11.76
C HIS A 288 27.02 19.32 -13.04
N VAL A 289 25.85 19.92 -12.86
CA VAL A 289 24.95 20.33 -13.93
C VAL A 289 25.06 21.84 -14.17
N ARG A 290 25.14 22.23 -15.43
CA ARG A 290 24.92 23.60 -15.87
C ARG A 290 23.79 23.64 -16.90
N LEU A 291 22.68 24.29 -16.54
CA LEU A 291 21.55 24.56 -17.43
C LEU A 291 21.54 26.05 -17.74
N SER A 292 21.83 26.43 -18.99
CA SER A 292 22.01 27.82 -19.39
C SER A 292 21.10 28.19 -20.56
N VAL A 293 20.71 29.46 -20.66
CA VAL A 293 19.93 30.01 -21.78
C VAL A 293 20.76 31.03 -22.57
N TYR A 294 20.60 31.03 -23.90
CA TYR A 294 21.33 31.85 -24.85
C TYR A 294 20.39 32.53 -25.85
N ASN A 295 20.82 33.70 -26.35
CA ASN A 295 20.19 34.35 -27.50
C ASN A 295 20.73 33.80 -28.83
N ILE A 296 20.18 34.28 -29.96
CA ILE A 296 20.61 33.90 -31.32
C ILE A 296 22.06 34.26 -31.65
N ALA A 297 22.67 35.21 -30.92
CA ALA A 297 24.07 35.58 -31.08
C ALA A 297 25.01 34.67 -30.26
N GLY A 298 24.48 33.64 -29.57
CA GLY A 298 25.25 32.75 -28.71
C GLY A 298 25.65 33.36 -27.38
N GLN A 299 25.15 34.56 -27.04
CA GLN A 299 25.42 35.17 -25.74
C GLN A 299 24.57 34.48 -24.67
N ARG A 300 25.22 34.06 -23.58
CA ARG A 300 24.54 33.47 -22.41
C ARG A 300 23.80 34.55 -21.66
N LEU A 301 22.50 34.35 -21.44
CA LEU A 301 21.60 35.29 -20.78
C LEU A 301 21.44 34.98 -19.29
N VAL A 302 21.39 33.69 -18.93
CA VAL A 302 21.22 33.22 -17.55
C VAL A 302 21.69 31.77 -17.40
N ASP A 303 22.22 31.45 -16.22
CA ASP A 303 22.38 30.08 -15.73
C ASP A 303 21.19 29.77 -14.82
N LEU A 304 20.29 28.89 -15.26
CA LEU A 304 19.14 28.44 -14.48
C LEU A 304 19.56 27.49 -13.36
N ILE A 305 20.58 26.68 -13.65
CA ILE A 305 21.21 25.76 -12.70
C ILE A 305 22.70 25.81 -12.93
N ASN A 306 23.49 25.91 -11.86
CA ASN A 306 24.93 25.75 -11.88
C ASN A 306 25.35 25.11 -10.54
N GLY A 307 25.27 23.79 -10.47
CA GLY A 307 25.54 23.07 -9.23
C GLY A 307 25.43 21.55 -9.36
N PHE A 308 25.80 20.86 -8.29
CA PHE A 308 25.71 19.40 -8.22
C PHE A 308 24.25 18.93 -8.20
N GLN A 309 23.96 17.88 -8.96
CA GLN A 309 22.65 17.21 -8.98
C GLN A 309 22.85 15.70 -8.94
N ARG A 310 22.00 15.01 -8.18
CA ARG A 310 21.93 13.54 -8.17
C ARG A 310 21.35 13.01 -9.49
N LYS A 311 21.68 11.77 -9.85
CA LYS A 311 21.14 11.03 -11.00
C LYS A 311 19.60 11.03 -11.06
N GLY A 312 19.06 10.69 -12.22
CA GLY A 312 17.63 10.57 -12.48
C GLY A 312 17.02 11.78 -13.21
N VAL A 313 15.69 11.76 -13.34
CA VAL A 313 14.91 12.76 -14.07
C VAL A 313 14.72 14.03 -13.22
N LYS A 314 14.92 15.20 -13.84
CA LYS A 314 14.80 16.53 -13.24
C LYS A 314 13.86 17.41 -14.05
N THR A 315 13.13 18.28 -13.36
CA THR A 315 12.27 19.30 -13.96
C THR A 315 12.62 20.66 -13.36
N TYR A 316 12.80 21.66 -14.22
CA TYR A 316 13.02 23.05 -13.82
C TYR A 316 11.91 23.95 -14.39
N ASN A 317 11.21 24.65 -13.51
CA ASN A 317 10.18 25.63 -13.88
C ASN A 317 10.85 27.00 -14.05
N TRP A 318 10.73 27.60 -15.24
CA TRP A 318 11.36 28.88 -15.56
C TRP A 318 10.32 29.93 -15.94
N ASP A 319 10.43 31.11 -15.35
CA ASP A 319 9.53 32.26 -15.53
C ASP A 319 9.95 33.23 -16.66
N LEU A 320 10.87 32.76 -17.51
CA LEU A 320 11.38 33.43 -18.70
C LEU A 320 12.17 34.73 -18.40
N LYS A 321 12.81 34.81 -17.23
CA LYS A 321 13.68 35.93 -16.85
C LYS A 321 15.16 35.63 -17.08
N ASP A 322 15.92 36.69 -17.38
CA ASP A 322 17.38 36.66 -17.44
C ASP A 322 18.03 36.78 -16.04
N GLY A 323 19.36 36.78 -15.99
CA GLY A 323 20.12 36.90 -14.73
C GLY A 323 19.93 38.22 -13.97
N SER A 324 19.32 39.24 -14.59
CA SER A 324 18.97 40.50 -13.94
C SER A 324 17.53 40.51 -13.39
N GLY A 325 16.77 39.42 -13.58
CA GLY A 325 15.36 39.34 -13.23
C GLY A 325 14.43 40.00 -14.24
N LYS A 326 14.94 40.42 -15.40
CA LYS A 326 14.13 41.02 -16.46
C LYS A 326 13.55 39.93 -17.35
N ARG A 327 12.25 40.05 -17.68
CA ARG A 327 11.58 39.13 -18.61
C ARG A 327 12.17 39.27 -20.02
N LEU A 328 12.45 38.12 -20.64
CA LEU A 328 12.97 38.05 -21.99
C LEU A 328 11.91 38.48 -23.01
N PRO A 329 12.28 39.20 -24.09
CA PRO A 329 11.35 39.58 -25.15
C PRO A 329 10.93 38.39 -26.01
N SER A 330 9.82 38.53 -26.75
CA SER A 330 9.41 37.56 -27.77
C SER A 330 10.55 37.29 -28.76
N GLY A 331 10.84 36.04 -29.05
CA GLY A 331 11.95 35.68 -29.92
C GLY A 331 12.37 34.22 -29.84
N VAL A 332 13.44 33.90 -30.57
CA VAL A 332 14.07 32.57 -30.56
C VAL A 332 15.24 32.57 -29.59
N TYR A 333 15.30 31.53 -28.76
CA TYR A 333 16.32 31.29 -27.76
C TYR A 333 16.82 29.85 -27.85
N PHE A 334 17.95 29.58 -27.20
CA PHE A 334 18.48 28.24 -27.04
C PHE A 334 18.76 27.97 -25.57
N TYR A 335 18.52 26.75 -25.11
CA TYR A 335 18.95 26.30 -23.80
C TYR A 335 19.88 25.10 -23.94
N SER A 336 20.90 25.05 -23.08
CA SER A 336 21.95 24.05 -23.08
C SER A 336 21.99 23.36 -21.73
N LEU A 337 22.06 22.04 -21.73
CA LEU A 337 22.39 21.24 -20.56
C LEU A 337 23.80 20.70 -20.72
N GLU A 338 24.64 20.94 -19.72
CA GLU A 338 25.99 20.37 -19.60
C GLU A 338 26.07 19.55 -18.31
N ALA A 339 26.42 18.26 -18.41
CA ALA A 339 26.62 17.39 -17.26
C ALA A 339 27.51 16.19 -17.62
N GLY A 340 28.44 15.80 -16.75
CA GLY A 340 29.24 14.58 -16.90
C GLY A 340 29.97 14.48 -18.26
N GLY A 341 30.49 15.60 -18.78
CA GLY A 341 31.18 15.64 -20.09
C GLY A 341 30.26 15.69 -21.32
N HIS A 342 28.94 15.58 -21.14
CA HIS A 342 27.96 15.65 -22.21
C HIS A 342 27.36 17.06 -22.32
N ARG A 343 26.98 17.45 -23.53
CA ARG A 343 26.28 18.70 -23.81
C ARG A 343 25.14 18.48 -24.80
N SER A 344 23.96 18.97 -24.47
CA SER A 344 22.79 18.97 -25.35
C SER A 344 22.19 20.36 -25.42
N ILE A 345 21.77 20.78 -26.62
CA ILE A 345 21.21 22.11 -26.89
C ILE A 345 19.85 21.95 -27.57
N ARG A 346 18.88 22.76 -27.18
CA ARG A 346 17.56 22.82 -27.81
C ARG A 346 17.07 24.24 -28.02
N LYS A 347 16.20 24.40 -29.02
CA LYS A 347 15.54 25.65 -29.36
C LYS A 347 14.31 25.88 -28.47
N LEU A 348 14.08 27.13 -28.10
CA LEU A 348 12.90 27.63 -27.42
C LEU A 348 12.37 28.86 -28.16
N ILE A 349 11.06 28.98 -28.28
CA ILE A 349 10.38 30.18 -28.78
C ILE A 349 9.66 30.81 -27.59
N ILE A 350 9.89 32.09 -27.33
CA ILE A 350 9.17 32.85 -26.30
C ILE A 350 8.21 33.80 -27.02
N LEU A 351 6.98 33.89 -26.51
CA LEU A 351 5.97 34.84 -26.93
C LEU A 351 5.44 35.58 -25.69
N ASN A 352 5.57 36.89 -25.69
CA ASN A 352 4.93 37.75 -24.69
C ASN A 352 3.52 38.11 -25.16
N ASP A 353 2.56 38.09 -24.23
CA ASP A 353 1.31 38.79 -24.42
C ASP A 353 1.60 40.29 -24.56
N ARG A 354 1.00 40.91 -25.57
CA ARG A 354 1.02 42.36 -25.76
C ARG A 354 0.09 43.04 -24.77
#